data_AF-A0A7R9VED4-F1
#
_entry.id   AF-A0A7R9VED4-F1
#
_cell.length_a   1.000
_cell.length_b   1.000
_cell.length_c   1.000
_cell.angle_alpha   90.00
_cell.angle_beta   90.00
_cell.angle_gamma   90.00
#
_symmetry.space_group_name_H-M   'P 1'
#
loop_
_entity.id
_entity.type
_entity.pdbx_description
1 polymer ?
#
loop_
_entity_poly.entity_id
_entity_poly.type
_entity_poly.pdbx_seq_one_letter_code
_entity_poly.pdbx_strand_id
1 'polypeptide(L)'
;TVQPYRHDAGYCTLSYRLLVHGPPDAKRYVLGGGGMHVLLRTLAHRPFGRHTGTASAVLQMLVREDFDLQSDVASRGGGLYTAYELIASWNGGLTLSGFDLLIALAHGNTFVKNSCREGGFLPLLLAIARNCAKSNDKVAAMAVQSLYELVQSNHANQTLLAEDGAAVALTNLIVNCTDGGDGSDG
;
A
#
# COMPACT_ATOMS: atom_id res chain seq x y z
N THR A 1 33.62 -10.29 9.87
CA THR A 1 32.65 -9.79 8.87
C THR A 1 31.33 -9.53 9.56
N VAL A 2 31.12 -8.30 10.04
CA VAL A 2 29.84 -7.90 10.66
C VAL A 2 28.81 -7.78 9.54
N GLN A 3 27.76 -8.59 9.56
CA GLN A 3 26.72 -8.53 8.54
C GLN A 3 26.03 -7.16 8.59
N PRO A 4 26.07 -6.35 7.51
CA PRO A 4 25.42 -5.03 7.47
C PRO A 4 23.91 -5.09 7.76
N TYR A 5 23.31 -6.27 7.62
CA TYR A 5 21.88 -6.52 7.68
C TYR A 5 21.27 -6.58 9.10
N ARG A 6 22.07 -6.73 10.16
CA ARG A 6 21.55 -6.68 11.55
C ARG A 6 21.14 -5.27 11.97
N HIS A 7 21.73 -4.24 11.35
CA HIS A 7 21.46 -2.85 11.70
C HIS A 7 20.11 -2.36 11.17
N ASP A 8 19.70 -2.79 9.97
CA ASP A 8 18.43 -2.37 9.34
C ASP A 8 17.19 -2.84 10.14
N ALA A 9 17.26 -4.04 10.72
CA ALA A 9 16.20 -4.62 11.55
C ALA A 9 15.99 -3.84 12.87
N GLY A 10 17.10 -3.51 13.54
CA GLY A 10 17.08 -2.68 14.75
C GLY A 10 16.57 -1.27 14.43
N TYR A 11 16.98 -0.73 13.28
CA TYR A 11 16.56 0.59 12.82
C TYR A 11 15.05 0.69 12.60
N CYS A 12 14.44 -0.26 11.88
CA CYS A 12 12.98 -0.24 11.62
C CYS A 12 12.18 -0.32 12.93
N THR A 13 12.60 -1.19 13.84
CA THR A 13 11.92 -1.37 15.14
C THR A 13 12.04 -0.13 16.02
N LEU A 14 13.22 0.48 16.07
CA LEU A 14 13.46 1.70 16.84
C LEU A 14 12.70 2.89 16.25
N SER A 15 12.72 3.04 14.93
CA SER A 15 11.97 4.09 14.21
C SER A 15 10.47 3.95 14.46
N TYR A 16 9.94 2.72 14.42
CA TYR A 16 8.54 2.45 14.74
C TYR A 16 8.20 2.90 16.17
N ARG A 17 8.98 2.46 17.17
CA ARG A 17 8.75 2.84 18.56
C ARG A 17 8.86 4.36 18.77
N LEU A 18 9.80 5.01 18.10
CA LEU A 18 9.97 6.45 18.18
C LEU A 18 8.79 7.19 17.58
N LEU A 19 8.23 6.73 16.46
CA LEU A 19 7.06 7.36 15.84
C LEU A 19 5.76 7.11 16.61
N VAL A 20 5.63 5.96 17.29
CA VAL A 20 4.41 5.61 18.04
C VAL A 20 4.41 6.21 19.46
N HIS A 21 5.56 6.19 20.14
CA HIS A 21 5.66 6.55 21.56
C HIS A 21 6.64 7.68 21.85
N GLY A 22 7.34 8.18 20.84
CA GLY A 22 8.32 9.24 20.98
C GLY A 22 7.71 10.63 20.94
N PRO A 23 8.55 11.67 20.90
CA PRO A 23 8.11 13.05 20.90
C PRO A 23 7.42 13.43 19.58
N PRO A 24 6.64 14.53 19.54
CA PRO A 24 5.91 14.96 18.33
C PRO A 24 6.79 15.19 17.09
N ASP A 25 8.08 15.49 17.30
CA ASP A 25 9.08 15.69 16.26
C ASP A 25 9.88 14.41 15.91
N ALA A 26 9.46 13.24 16.40
CA ALA A 26 10.01 11.92 16.07
C ALA A 26 10.27 11.74 14.57
N LYS A 27 9.36 12.23 13.73
CA LYS A 27 9.46 12.20 12.26
C LYS A 27 10.75 12.86 11.76
N ARG A 28 11.16 14.00 12.34
CA ARG A 28 12.40 14.69 11.97
C ARG A 28 13.64 13.88 12.32
N TYR A 29 13.65 13.21 13.46
CA TYR A 29 14.78 12.36 13.86
C TYR A 29 14.96 11.16 12.93
N VAL A 30 13.85 10.50 12.55
CA VAL A 30 13.89 9.36 11.61
C VAL A 30 14.38 9.82 10.23
N LEU A 31 13.83 10.92 9.70
CA LEU A 31 14.22 11.44 8.39
C LEU A 31 15.66 11.99 8.38
N GLY A 32 16.05 12.76 9.40
CA GLY A 32 17.38 13.36 9.53
C GLY A 32 18.51 12.34 9.69
N GLY A 33 18.20 11.14 10.20
CA GLY A 33 19.14 10.02 10.27
C GLY A 33 19.31 9.21 8.97
N GLY A 34 18.74 9.66 7.85
CA GLY A 34 18.74 8.91 6.58
C GLY A 34 17.73 7.76 6.56
N GLY A 35 16.74 7.76 7.45
CA GLY A 35 15.78 6.67 7.62
C GLY A 35 15.01 6.31 6.37
N MET A 36 14.70 7.31 5.54
CA MET A 36 14.02 7.06 4.27
C MET A 36 14.82 6.10 3.38
N HIS A 37 16.13 6.32 3.26
CA HIS A 37 16.99 5.44 2.46
C HIS A 37 17.02 4.02 3.04
N VAL A 38 17.10 3.88 4.37
CA VAL A 38 17.15 2.55 5.03
C VAL A 38 15.85 1.79 4.82
N LEU A 39 14.71 2.48 4.96
CA LEU A 39 13.37 1.89 4.76
C LEU A 39 13.19 1.43 3.31
N LEU A 40 13.43 2.31 2.33
CA LEU A 40 13.30 1.97 0.92
C LEU A 40 14.26 0.86 0.50
N ARG A 41 15.50 0.85 1.02
CA ARG A 41 16.45 -0.25 0.77
C ARG A 41 15.94 -1.56 1.35
N THR A 42 15.43 -1.56 2.59
CA THR A 42 14.89 -2.74 3.26
C THR A 42 13.72 -3.34 2.48
N LEU A 43 12.83 -2.47 2.02
CA LEU A 43 11.67 -2.79 1.21
C LEU A 43 12.06 -3.34 -0.17
N ALA A 44 12.99 -2.69 -0.87
CA ALA A 44 13.43 -3.09 -2.21
C ALA A 44 14.25 -4.38 -2.25
N HIS A 45 15.11 -4.64 -1.26
CA HIS A 45 16.01 -5.79 -1.27
C HIS A 45 15.42 -7.03 -0.57
N ARG A 46 14.40 -6.85 0.27
CA ARG A 46 13.74 -7.94 1.00
C ARG A 46 12.23 -7.69 1.12
N PRO A 47 11.46 -7.80 0.03
CA PRO A 47 10.01 -7.63 0.08
C PRO A 47 9.30 -8.68 0.98
N PHE A 48 9.97 -9.78 1.36
CA PHE A 48 9.40 -10.86 2.17
C PHE A 48 10.19 -11.17 3.45
N GLY A 49 10.98 -10.22 3.94
CA GLY A 49 11.72 -10.36 5.18
C GLY A 49 10.85 -10.16 6.42
N ARG A 50 11.31 -10.66 7.57
CA ARG A 50 10.69 -10.43 8.90
C ARG A 50 10.45 -8.95 9.22
N HIS A 51 11.17 -8.05 8.56
CA HIS A 51 11.16 -6.61 8.84
C HIS A 51 10.38 -5.79 7.82
N THR A 52 9.87 -6.40 6.75
CA THR A 52 9.22 -5.67 5.66
C THR A 52 7.90 -5.05 6.10
N GLY A 53 7.12 -5.77 6.90
CA GLY A 53 5.91 -5.22 7.52
C GLY A 53 6.21 -4.01 8.41
N THR A 54 7.26 -4.08 9.23
CA THR A 54 7.67 -2.95 10.09
C THR A 54 8.19 -1.78 9.26
N ALA A 55 9.01 -2.03 8.24
CA ALA A 55 9.51 -0.98 7.36
C ALA A 55 8.38 -0.29 6.59
N SER A 56 7.40 -1.07 6.09
CA SER A 56 6.19 -0.54 5.46
C SER A 56 5.39 0.33 6.45
N ALA A 57 5.15 -0.17 7.67
CA ALA A 57 4.43 0.59 8.69
C ALA A 57 5.13 1.90 9.08
N VAL A 58 6.46 1.88 9.25
CA VAL A 58 7.23 3.11 9.50
C VAL A 58 7.09 4.08 8.32
N LEU A 59 7.22 3.59 7.09
CA LEU A 59 7.09 4.42 5.90
C LEU A 59 5.70 5.06 5.79
N GLN A 60 4.63 4.30 6.06
CA GLN A 60 3.25 4.79 6.12
C GLN A 60 3.10 5.94 7.14
N MET A 61 3.65 5.77 8.35
CA MET A 61 3.62 6.79 9.40
C MET A 61 4.38 8.06 9.00
N LEU A 62 5.48 7.91 8.25
CA LEU A 62 6.27 9.05 7.79
C LEU A 62 5.55 9.82 6.68
N VAL A 63 4.98 9.14 5.69
CA VAL A 63 4.39 9.80 4.50
C VAL A 63 2.98 10.35 4.75
N ARG A 64 2.29 9.88 5.79
CA ARG A 64 0.94 10.36 6.12
C ARG A 64 0.95 11.89 6.29
N GLU A 65 0.03 12.55 5.58
CA GLU A 65 -0.18 14.01 5.58
C GLU A 65 1.03 14.83 5.11
N ASP A 66 1.97 14.23 4.38
CA ASP A 66 3.16 14.89 3.87
C ASP A 66 3.29 14.68 2.37
N PHE A 67 2.67 15.58 1.60
CA PHE A 67 2.58 15.47 0.14
C PHE A 67 3.94 15.50 -0.55
N ASP A 68 4.89 16.26 0.00
CA ASP A 68 6.26 16.31 -0.52
C ASP A 68 6.96 14.97 -0.32
N LEU A 69 6.85 14.41 0.89
CA LEU A 69 7.45 13.11 1.18
C LEU A 69 6.78 11.97 0.43
N GLN A 70 5.45 11.98 0.28
CA GLN A 70 4.73 11.04 -0.57
C GLN A 70 5.25 11.08 -2.02
N SER A 71 5.45 12.29 -2.56
CA SER A 71 5.92 12.48 -3.93
C SER A 71 7.40 12.08 -4.09
N ASP A 72 8.24 12.39 -3.11
CA ASP A 72 9.64 11.96 -3.05
C ASP A 72 9.75 10.44 -2.97
N VAL A 73 8.92 9.79 -2.15
CA VAL A 73 8.88 8.32 -2.03
C VAL A 73 8.35 7.66 -3.31
N ALA A 74 7.34 8.26 -3.95
CA ALA A 74 6.79 7.73 -5.19
C ALA A 74 7.75 7.89 -6.38
N SER A 75 8.50 9.00 -6.43
CA SER A 75 9.46 9.29 -7.51
C SER A 75 10.80 8.56 -7.33
N ARG A 76 11.24 8.34 -6.10
CA ARG A 76 12.38 7.44 -5.81
C ARG A 76 11.91 6.02 -6.09
N GLY A 77 12.43 5.41 -7.15
CA GLY A 77 11.94 4.19 -7.82
C GLY A 77 11.77 2.89 -7.00
N GLY A 78 11.73 2.94 -5.68
CA GLY A 78 11.36 1.82 -4.82
C GLY A 78 10.03 1.98 -4.08
N GLY A 79 9.48 3.19 -3.87
CA GLY A 79 8.30 3.35 -3.00
C GLY A 79 7.03 2.69 -3.56
N LEU A 80 6.62 3.11 -4.77
CA LEU A 80 5.49 2.49 -5.47
C LEU A 80 5.82 1.06 -5.91
N TYR A 81 7.03 0.81 -6.43
CA TYR A 81 7.43 -0.55 -6.81
C TYR A 81 7.33 -1.54 -5.64
N THR A 82 7.72 -1.13 -4.43
CA THR A 82 7.56 -1.96 -3.23
C THR A 82 6.09 -2.21 -2.93
N ALA A 83 5.24 -1.18 -2.94
CA ALA A 83 3.81 -1.36 -2.68
C ALA A 83 3.21 -2.37 -3.66
N TYR A 84 3.59 -2.28 -4.95
CA TYR A 84 3.20 -3.24 -5.98
C TYR A 84 3.65 -4.67 -5.65
N GLU A 85 4.94 -4.87 -5.39
CA GLU A 85 5.53 -6.18 -5.05
C GLU A 85 4.88 -6.80 -3.81
N LEU A 86 4.64 -6.00 -2.77
CA LEU A 86 3.96 -6.46 -1.55
C LEU A 86 2.54 -6.93 -1.85
N ILE A 87 1.77 -6.17 -2.62
CA ILE A 87 0.41 -6.54 -3.03
C ILE A 87 0.45 -7.82 -3.88
N ALA A 88 1.32 -7.87 -4.89
CA ALA A 88 1.46 -8.97 -5.83
C ALA A 88 2.04 -10.26 -5.21
N SER A 89 2.60 -10.18 -4.00
CA SER A 89 3.22 -11.33 -3.33
C SER A 89 2.25 -12.38 -2.82
N TRP A 90 0.97 -12.03 -2.64
CA TRP A 90 -0.04 -12.87 -2.02
C TRP A 90 0.34 -13.42 -0.64
N ASN A 91 1.30 -12.78 0.03
CA ASN A 91 1.79 -13.19 1.34
C ASN A 91 0.99 -12.49 2.45
N GLY A 92 -0.24 -12.96 2.69
CA GLY A 92 -1.09 -12.63 3.83
C GLY A 92 -0.90 -11.20 4.39
N GLY A 93 -0.23 -11.08 5.53
CA GLY A 93 0.00 -9.80 6.21
C GLY A 93 0.84 -8.78 5.43
N LEU A 94 1.76 -9.23 4.57
CA LEU A 94 2.55 -8.35 3.70
C LEU A 94 1.72 -7.79 2.55
N THR A 95 0.80 -8.58 1.99
CA THR A 95 -0.18 -8.09 1.01
C THR A 95 -1.02 -6.95 1.59
N LEU A 96 -1.51 -7.10 2.83
CA LEU A 96 -2.23 -6.04 3.52
C LEU A 96 -1.36 -4.80 3.75
N SER A 97 -0.10 -5.00 4.17
CA SER A 97 0.87 -3.92 4.36
C SER A 97 1.17 -3.16 3.05
N GLY A 98 1.06 -3.83 1.90
CA GLY A 98 1.20 -3.23 0.59
C GLY A 98 0.04 -2.29 0.25
N PHE A 99 -1.20 -2.70 0.53
CA PHE A 99 -2.38 -1.83 0.36
C PHE A 99 -2.32 -0.61 1.28
N ASP A 100 -1.99 -0.80 2.57
CA ASP A 100 -1.89 0.30 3.53
C ASP A 100 -0.82 1.32 3.09
N LEU A 101 0.32 0.84 2.56
CA LEU A 101 1.37 1.70 2.02
C LEU A 101 0.89 2.47 0.79
N LEU A 102 0.23 1.80 -0.15
CA LEU A 102 -0.31 2.42 -1.35
C LEU A 102 -1.30 3.53 -1.00
N ILE A 103 -2.25 3.26 -0.09
CA ILE A 103 -3.23 4.24 0.38
C ILE A 103 -2.53 5.42 1.04
N ALA A 104 -1.57 5.17 1.93
CA ALA A 104 -0.83 6.24 2.61
C ALA A 104 -0.03 7.13 1.64
N LEU A 105 0.54 6.55 0.58
CA LEU A 105 1.25 7.29 -0.46
C LEU A 105 0.32 8.10 -1.35
N ALA A 106 -0.83 7.54 -1.73
CA ALA A 106 -1.77 8.17 -2.64
C ALA A 106 -2.68 9.21 -1.96
N HIS A 107 -2.82 9.15 -0.63
CA HIS A 107 -3.79 9.95 0.11
C HIS A 107 -3.66 11.45 -0.16
N GLY A 108 -4.69 12.02 -0.80
CA GLY A 108 -4.74 13.44 -1.15
C GLY A 108 -3.73 13.89 -2.21
N ASN A 109 -2.95 12.99 -2.81
CA ASN A 109 -1.83 13.34 -3.68
C ASN A 109 -2.03 12.91 -5.13
N THR A 110 -2.43 13.85 -5.97
CA THR A 110 -2.70 13.59 -7.40
C THR A 110 -1.47 13.12 -8.17
N PHE A 111 -0.25 13.59 -7.84
CA PHE A 111 0.97 13.13 -8.48
C PHE A 111 1.15 11.62 -8.26
N VAL A 112 1.06 11.18 -7.01
CA VAL A 112 1.21 9.76 -6.68
C VAL A 112 0.09 8.93 -7.30
N LYS A 113 -1.17 9.41 -7.28
CA LYS A 113 -2.30 8.72 -7.92
C LYS A 113 -2.06 8.52 -9.43
N ASN A 114 -1.49 9.50 -10.11
CA ASN A 114 -1.13 9.40 -11.54
C ASN A 114 0.04 8.44 -11.76
N SER A 115 1.06 8.48 -10.92
CA SER A 115 2.17 7.51 -10.98
C SER A 115 1.70 6.08 -10.74
N CYS A 116 0.70 5.86 -9.87
CA CYS A 116 0.10 4.55 -9.67
C CYS A 116 -0.64 4.06 -10.92
N ARG A 117 -1.36 4.95 -11.61
CA ARG A 117 -1.99 4.64 -12.90
C ARG A 117 -0.96 4.19 -13.93
N GLU A 118 0.12 4.95 -14.07
CA GLU A 118 1.22 4.63 -15.00
C GLU A 118 1.96 3.35 -14.61
N GLY A 119 2.04 3.06 -13.31
CA GLY A 119 2.61 1.83 -12.76
C GLY A 119 1.69 0.61 -12.80
N GLY A 120 0.52 0.69 -13.45
CA GLY A 120 -0.38 -0.46 -13.63
C GLY A 120 -1.13 -0.91 -12.37
N PHE A 121 -1.25 -0.07 -11.35
CA PHE A 121 -1.96 -0.43 -10.12
C PHE A 121 -3.46 -0.61 -10.35
N LEU A 122 -4.10 0.24 -11.17
CA LEU A 122 -5.54 0.17 -11.40
C LEU A 122 -6.00 -1.20 -11.93
N PRO A 123 -5.43 -1.76 -13.02
CA PRO A 123 -5.81 -3.08 -13.49
C PRO A 123 -5.45 -4.20 -12.50
N LEU A 124 -4.32 -4.10 -11.79
CA LEU A 124 -3.94 -5.07 -10.75
C LEU A 124 -5.00 -5.12 -9.64
N LEU A 125 -5.35 -3.97 -9.06
CA LEU A 125 -6.29 -3.89 -7.95
C LEU A 125 -7.69 -4.35 -8.36
N LEU A 126 -8.12 -4.03 -9.59
CA LEU A 126 -9.40 -4.49 -10.13
C LEU A 126 -9.44 -6.01 -10.28
N ALA A 127 -8.34 -6.61 -10.76
CA ALA A 127 -8.23 -8.06 -10.86
C ALA A 127 -8.25 -8.73 -9.47
N ILE A 128 -7.54 -8.16 -8.49
CA ILE A 128 -7.55 -8.67 -7.11
C ILE A 128 -8.96 -8.60 -6.51
N ALA A 129 -9.64 -7.45 -6.64
CA ALA A 129 -11.00 -7.28 -6.12
C ALA A 129 -11.96 -8.34 -6.69
N ARG A 130 -11.90 -8.60 -8.00
CA ARG A 130 -12.71 -9.64 -8.67
C ARG A 130 -12.39 -11.04 -8.17
N ASN A 131 -11.11 -11.40 -8.09
CA ASN A 131 -10.68 -12.77 -7.81
C ASN A 131 -10.79 -13.14 -6.32
N CYS A 132 -10.71 -12.14 -5.43
CA CYS A 132 -10.75 -12.35 -3.98
C CYS A 132 -12.14 -12.21 -3.38
N ALA A 133 -13.13 -11.74 -4.14
CA ALA A 133 -14.48 -11.44 -3.66
C ALA A 133 -15.18 -12.56 -2.87
N LYS A 134 -14.85 -13.82 -3.18
CA LYS A 134 -15.47 -15.01 -2.56
C LYS A 134 -14.48 -15.82 -1.71
N SER A 135 -13.18 -15.59 -1.87
CA SER A 135 -12.12 -16.40 -1.28
C SER A 135 -11.36 -15.68 -0.18
N ASN A 136 -11.37 -14.34 -0.19
CA ASN A 136 -10.68 -13.50 0.78
C ASN A 136 -11.26 -12.07 0.80
N ASP A 137 -12.39 -11.91 1.47
CA ASP A 137 -13.15 -10.66 1.55
C ASP A 137 -12.29 -9.50 2.05
N LYS A 138 -11.36 -9.76 2.98
CA LYS A 138 -10.46 -8.73 3.50
C LYS A 138 -9.53 -8.19 2.41
N VAL A 139 -8.93 -9.06 1.61
CA VAL A 139 -8.06 -8.64 0.49
C VAL A 139 -8.88 -7.94 -0.58
N ALA A 140 -10.08 -8.43 -0.89
CA ALA A 140 -10.98 -7.77 -1.84
C ALA A 140 -11.37 -6.36 -1.37
N ALA A 141 -11.75 -6.19 -0.10
CA ALA A 141 -12.09 -4.90 0.48
C ALA A 141 -10.91 -3.92 0.45
N MET A 142 -9.69 -4.37 0.78
CA MET A 142 -8.50 -3.53 0.70
C MET A 142 -8.15 -3.12 -0.74
N ALA A 143 -8.36 -4.00 -1.72
CA ALA A 143 -8.17 -3.67 -3.12
C ALA A 143 -9.20 -2.62 -3.60
N VAL A 144 -10.47 -2.75 -3.21
CA VAL A 144 -11.51 -1.75 -3.50
C VAL A 144 -11.23 -0.42 -2.81
N GLN A 145 -10.79 -0.43 -1.55
CA GLN A 145 -10.40 0.78 -0.82
C GLN A 145 -9.22 1.49 -1.50
N SER A 146 -8.25 0.72 -1.98
CA SER A 146 -7.11 1.26 -2.73
C SER A 146 -7.55 1.85 -4.07
N LEU A 147 -8.44 1.19 -4.80
CA LEU A 147 -9.04 1.74 -6.02
C LEU A 147 -9.76 3.05 -5.74
N TYR A 148 -10.58 3.10 -4.69
CA TYR A 148 -11.29 4.29 -4.29
C TYR A 148 -10.33 5.45 -4.03
N GLU A 149 -9.25 5.23 -3.26
CA GLU A 149 -8.25 6.26 -3.02
C GLU A 149 -7.61 6.73 -4.33
N LEU A 150 -7.26 5.82 -5.25
CA LEU A 150 -6.63 6.19 -6.51
C LEU A 150 -7.55 7.00 -7.45
N VAL A 151 -8.87 6.80 -7.40
CA VAL A 151 -9.84 7.51 -8.26
C VAL A 151 -10.47 8.73 -7.59
N GLN A 152 -10.40 8.83 -6.26
CA GLN A 152 -11.00 9.95 -5.53
C GLN A 152 -10.38 11.27 -5.98
N SER A 153 -11.23 12.15 -6.51
CA SER A 153 -10.86 13.45 -7.08
C SER A 153 -9.78 13.38 -8.18
N ASN A 154 -9.70 12.25 -8.91
CA ASN A 154 -8.78 12.07 -10.03
C ASN A 154 -9.52 11.56 -11.28
N HIS A 155 -9.91 12.49 -12.15
CA HIS A 155 -10.69 12.19 -13.36
C HIS A 155 -9.95 11.27 -14.34
N ALA A 156 -8.63 11.40 -14.51
CA ALA A 156 -7.87 10.54 -15.41
C ALA A 156 -7.93 9.06 -14.96
N ASN A 157 -7.83 8.83 -13.65
CA ASN A 157 -7.95 7.50 -13.08
C ASN A 157 -9.39 6.96 -13.15
N GLN A 158 -10.40 7.83 -12.94
CA GLN A 158 -11.81 7.46 -13.09
C GLN A 158 -12.13 7.01 -14.52
N THR A 159 -11.67 7.77 -15.52
CA THR A 159 -11.88 7.45 -16.93
C THR A 159 -11.23 6.13 -17.30
N LEU A 160 -9.95 5.92 -16.97
CA LEU A 160 -9.25 4.68 -17.30
C LEU A 160 -9.95 3.46 -16.66
N LEU A 161 -10.34 3.59 -15.39
CA LEU A 161 -11.01 2.51 -14.68
C LEU A 161 -12.40 2.21 -15.27
N ALA A 162 -13.12 3.23 -15.75
CA ALA A 162 -14.38 3.05 -16.46
C ALA A 162 -14.22 2.34 -17.81
N GLU A 163 -13.19 2.71 -18.58
CA GLU A 163 -12.84 2.06 -19.86
C GLU A 163 -12.47 0.59 -19.69
N ASP A 164 -11.84 0.22 -18.56
CA ASP A 164 -11.52 -1.16 -18.18
C ASP A 164 -12.73 -1.98 -17.67
N GLY A 165 -13.94 -1.42 -17.78
CA GLY A 165 -15.18 -2.09 -17.38
C GLY A 165 -15.29 -2.29 -15.87
N ALA A 166 -14.65 -1.44 -15.06
CA ALA A 166 -14.71 -1.59 -13.60
C ALA A 166 -16.10 -1.34 -13.03
N ALA A 167 -16.93 -0.50 -13.66
CA ALA A 167 -18.30 -0.27 -13.20
C ALA A 167 -19.10 -1.58 -13.13
N VAL A 168 -19.02 -2.40 -14.18
CA VAL A 168 -19.66 -3.74 -14.22
C VAL A 168 -19.06 -4.65 -13.15
N ALA A 169 -17.75 -4.63 -12.99
CA ALA A 169 -17.07 -5.47 -12.00
C ALA A 169 -17.43 -5.12 -10.56
N LEU A 170 -17.41 -3.83 -10.21
CA LEU A 170 -17.77 -3.33 -8.90
C LEU A 170 -19.25 -3.61 -8.60
N THR A 171 -20.13 -3.49 -9.60
CA THR A 171 -21.55 -3.86 -9.47
C THR A 171 -21.72 -5.35 -9.18
N ASN A 172 -21.01 -6.20 -9.91
CA ASN A 172 -21.02 -7.64 -9.67
C ASN A 172 -20.48 -7.99 -8.27
N LEU A 173 -19.48 -7.26 -7.77
CA LEU A 173 -18.99 -7.45 -6.40
C LEU A 173 -20.08 -7.15 -5.37
N ILE A 174 -20.80 -6.05 -5.52
CA ILE A 174 -21.90 -5.67 -4.62
C ILE A 174 -23.00 -6.73 -4.62
N VAL A 175 -23.44 -7.18 -5.80
CA VAL A 175 -24.52 -8.18 -5.93
C VAL A 175 -24.10 -9.54 -5.35
N ASN A 176 -22.88 -10.01 -5.63
CA ASN A 176 -22.41 -11.28 -5.06
C ASN A 176 -22.25 -11.24 -3.53
N CYS A 177 -22.06 -10.06 -2.94
CA CYS A 177 -22.03 -9.90 -1.48
C CYS A 177 -23.44 -9.85 -0.86
N THR A 178 -24.47 -9.46 -1.62
CA THR A 178 -25.87 -9.44 -1.14
C THR A 178 -26.57 -10.79 -1.24
N ASP A 179 -26.08 -11.69 -2.09
CA ASP A 179 -26.67 -13.02 -2.32
C ASP A 179 -26.16 -14.09 -1.32
N GLY A 180 -25.26 -13.74 -0.40
CA GLY A 180 -24.73 -14.65 0.64
C GLY A 180 -25.64 -14.86 1.85
N GLY A 181 -26.87 -14.34 1.80
CA GLY A 181 -27.82 -14.33 2.92
C GLY A 181 -29.14 -15.05 2.61
N ASP A 182 -29.11 -16.26 2.06
CA ASP A 182 -30.14 -17.28 2.34
C ASP A 182 -29.77 -18.61 1.67
N GLY A 183 -29.72 -19.71 2.43
CA GLY A 183 -29.57 -21.04 1.84
C GLY A 183 -28.70 -22.01 2.62
N SER A 184 -28.98 -22.23 3.90
CA SER A 184 -28.70 -23.52 4.54
C SER A 184 -29.69 -23.77 5.68
N ASP A 185 -30.94 -24.00 5.28
CA ASP A 185 -31.84 -24.94 5.96
C ASP A 185 -32.37 -25.89 4.87
N GLY A 186 -31.98 -27.16 4.96
CA GLY A 186 -32.32 -28.23 4.02
C GLY A 186 -31.51 -29.49 4.30
#